data_AF-A0A9X9XWV1-F1
#
_entry.id   AF-A0A9X9XWV1-F1
#
_cell.length_a   1.000
_cell.length_b   1.000
_cell.length_c   1.000
_cell.angle_alpha   90.00
_cell.angle_beta   90.00
_cell.angle_gamma   90.00
#
_symmetry.space_group_name_H-M   'P 1'
#
loop_
_entity.id
_entity.type
_entity.pdbx_description
1 polymer ?
#
loop_
_entity_poly.entity_id
_entity_poly.type
_entity_poly.pdbx_seq_one_letter_code
_entity_poly.pdbx_strand_id
1 'polypeptide(L)' 'MFRQQIGRPRGADIVQEGTTDAGDLTRWSFTEITDDSFHWLGEVKPAAAADWRLVVDVRAKRRKG' A
#
# COMPACT_ATOMS: atom_id res chain seq x y z
N MET A 1 -6.24 8.41 -16.17
CA MET A 1 -6.48 7.01 -15.77
C MET A 1 -6.82 7.03 -14.28
N PHE A 2 -8.07 6.77 -13.92
CA PHE A 2 -8.54 6.78 -12.53
C PHE A 2 -8.41 5.36 -11.99
N ARG A 3 -7.58 5.14 -10.97
CA ARG A 3 -7.51 3.85 -10.28
C ARG A 3 -8.30 3.97 -9.00
N GLN A 4 -9.40 3.24 -8.91
CA GLN A 4 -10.14 3.14 -7.67
C GLN A 4 -9.35 2.25 -6.72
N GLN A 5 -8.85 2.84 -5.64
CA GLN A 5 -8.31 2.12 -4.51
C GLN A 5 -9.26 2.24 -3.34
N ILE A 6 -9.55 1.12 -2.70
CA ILE A 6 -10.43 1.09 -1.54
C ILE A 6 -9.58 0.83 -0.31
N GLY A 7 -9.47 1.86 0.54
CA GLY A 7 -8.82 1.76 1.84
C GLY A 7 -9.72 1.10 2.86
N ARG A 8 -9.17 0.17 3.62
CA ARG A 8 -9.83 -0.48 4.76
C ARG A 8 -8.89 -0.50 5.96
N PRO A 9 -9.42 -0.28 7.18
CA PRO A 9 -8.64 -0.49 8.38
C PRO A 9 -8.28 -1.97 8.52
N ARG A 10 -7.07 -2.25 9.01
CA ARG A 10 -6.58 -3.58 9.36
C ARG A 10 -5.93 -3.51 10.74
N GLY A 11 -6.76 -3.58 11.78
CA GLY A 11 -6.28 -3.32 13.14
C GLY A 11 -5.88 -1.85 13.30
N ALA A 12 -4.64 -1.60 13.73
CA ALA A 12 -4.05 -0.26 13.81
C ALA A 12 -3.51 0.25 12.46
N ASP A 13 -3.43 -0.63 11.46
CA ASP A 13 -2.87 -0.34 10.15
C ASP A 13 -3.97 -0.02 9.13
N ILE A 14 -3.56 0.43 7.95
CA ILE A 14 -4.47 0.68 6.81
C ILE A 14 -3.96 -0.07 5.59
N VAL A 15 -4.86 -0.75 4.88
CA VAL A 15 -4.56 -1.38 3.60
C VAL A 15 -5.45 -0.79 2.53
N GLN A 16 -4.86 -0.35 1.43
CA GLN A 16 -5.57 0.09 0.23
C GLN A 16 -5.29 -0.89 -0.91
N GLU A 17 -6.33 -1.54 -1.41
CA GLU A 17 -6.24 -2.44 -2.54
C GLU A 17 -6.92 -1.84 -3.76
N GLY A 18 -6.37 -2.13 -4.94
CA GLY A 18 -6.96 -1.75 -6.21
C GLY A 18 -6.40 -2.59 -7.34
N THR A 19 -7.02 -2.47 -8.51
CA THR A 19 -6.64 -3.21 -9.71
C THR A 19 -6.24 -2.21 -10.80
N THR A 20 -5.17 -2.50 -11.53
CA THR A 20 -4.78 -1.72 -12.71
C THR A 20 -5.65 -2.11 -13.91
N ASP A 21 -5.67 -1.28 -14.96
CA ASP A 21 -6.40 -1.61 -16.19
C ASP A 21 -5.85 -2.88 -16.89
N ALA A 22 -4.60 -3.27 -16.59
CA ALA A 22 -4.00 -4.52 -17.05
C ALA A 22 -4.45 -5.75 -16.24
N GLY A 23 -5.24 -5.55 -15.17
CA GLY A 23 -5.69 -6.61 -14.27
C GLY A 23 -4.74 -6.92 -13.12
N ASP A 24 -3.60 -6.23 -13.04
CA ASP A 24 -2.66 -6.43 -11.93
C ASP A 24 -3.24 -5.88 -10.62
N LEU A 25 -3.07 -6.63 -9.54
CA LEU A 25 -3.48 -6.17 -8.22
C LEU A 25 -2.39 -5.28 -7.62
N THR A 26 -2.81 -4.20 -6.98
CA THR A 26 -1.96 -3.27 -6.24
C THR A 26 -2.43 -3.22 -4.80
N ARG A 27 -1.48 -3.22 -3.87
CA ARG A 27 -1.74 -3.11 -2.44
C ARG A 27 -0.78 -2.09 -1.84
N TRP A 28 -1.34 -1.07 -1.20
CA TRP A 28 -0.60 -0.18 -0.33
C TRP A 28 -0.92 -0.50 1.11
N SER A 29 0.12 -0.73 1.91
CA SER A 29 -0.01 -0.96 3.35
C SER A 29 0.66 0.19 4.09
N PHE A 30 -0.07 0.78 5.02
CA PHE A 30 0.44 1.75 5.98
C PHE A 30 0.46 1.03 7.32
N THR A 31 1.66 0.67 7.77
CA THR A 31 1.87 -0.14 8.96
C THR A 31 2.74 0.60 9.96
N GLU A 32 2.81 0.07 11.19
CA GLU A 32 3.64 0.67 12.26
C GLU A 32 3.31 2.16 12.48
N ILE A 33 2.03 2.51 12.36
CA ILE A 33 1.57 3.90 12.41
C ILE A 33 1.74 4.43 13.84
N THR A 34 2.47 5.53 13.97
CA THR A 34 2.59 6.35 15.18
C THR A 34 2.14 7.79 14.88
N ASP A 35 2.11 8.64 15.89
CA ASP A 35 1.74 10.06 15.73
C ASP A 35 2.63 10.83 14.74
N ASP A 36 3.89 10.39 14.58
CA ASP A 36 4.91 11.07 13.80
C ASP A 36 5.56 10.21 12.71
N SER A 37 5.18 8.94 12.56
CA SER A 37 5.78 8.06 11.56
C SER A 37 4.85 6.95 11.08
N PHE A 38 5.19 6.35 9.95
CA PHE A 38 4.58 5.12 9.46
C PHE A 38 5.51 4.43 8.48
N HIS A 39 5.34 3.12 8.34
CA HIS A 39 5.97 2.33 7.29
C HIS A 39 4.99 2.19 6.12
N TRP A 40 5.43 2.57 4.93
CA TRP A 40 4.64 2.54 3.71
C TRP A 40 5.20 1.47 2.77
N LEU A 41 4.38 0.48 2.49
CA LEU A 41 4.69 -0.63 1.61
C LEU A 41 3.81 -0.57 0.38
N GLY A 42 4.41 -0.72 -0.79
CA GLY A 42 3.71 -0.88 -2.06
C GLY A 42 4.02 -2.23 -2.66
N GLU A 43 2.97 -3.01 -2.90
CA GLU A 43 3.08 -4.34 -3.46
C GLU A 43 2.24 -4.44 -4.75
N VAL A 44 2.76 -5.18 -5.71
CA VAL A 44 2.05 -5.51 -6.95
C VAL A 44 2.01 -7.02 -7.09
N LYS A 45 0.84 -7.53 -7.46
CA LYS A 45 0.67 -8.92 -7.87
C LYS A 45 0.20 -8.92 -9.32
N PRO A 46 1.09 -9.29 -10.26
CA PRO A 46 0.70 -9.47 -11.65
C PRO A 46 -0.41 -10.50 -11.81
N ALA A 47 -1.32 -10.31 -12.78
CA ALA A 47 -2.42 -11.25 -13.00
C ALA A 47 -1.96 -12.71 -13.23
N ALA A 48 -0.80 -12.88 -13.86
CA ALA A 48 -0.19 -14.20 -14.13
C ALA A 48 0.65 -14.76 -12.96
N ALA A 49 0.80 -14.02 -11.86
CA ALA A 49 1.62 -14.43 -10.72
C ALA A 49 0.75 -14.85 -9.53
N ALA A 50 1.21 -15.86 -8.79
CA ALA A 50 0.55 -16.28 -7.56
C ALA A 50 0.80 -15.28 -6.41
N ASP A 51 2.03 -14.73 -6.36
CA ASP A 51 2.55 -14.01 -5.21
C ASP A 51 2.62 -12.49 -5.42
N TRP A 52 2.57 -11.78 -4.29
CA TRP A 52 2.82 -10.35 -4.21
C TRP A 52 4.31 -10.05 -4.31
N ARG A 53 4.66 -8.94 -4.97
CA ARG A 53 6.02 -8.43 -5.05
C ARG A 53 6.08 -7.06 -4.42
N LEU A 54 6.96 -6.89 -3.44
CA LEU A 54 7.26 -5.60 -2.86
C LEU A 54 8.03 -4.74 -3.87
N VAL A 55 7.49 -3.56 -4.17
CA VAL A 55 8.08 -2.60 -5.12
C VAL A 55 8.38 -1.26 -4.47
N VAL A 56 7.76 -0.95 -3.32
CA VAL A 56 8.01 0.27 -2.53
C VAL A 56 8.15 -0.11 -1.07
N ASP A 57 9.21 0.38 -0.44
CA ASP A 57 9.44 0.30 1.01
C ASP A 57 9.96 1.67 1.48
N VAL A 58 9.14 2.38 2.27
CA VAL A 58 9.47 3.73 2.74
C VAL A 58 9.09 3.88 4.21
N ARG A 59 10.04 4.28 5.04
CA ARG A 59 9.78 4.74 6.40
C ARG A 59 9.57 6.25 6.41
N ALA A 60 8.32 6.67 6.51
CA ALA A 60 7.94 8.07 6.50
C ALA A 60 7.96 8.63 7.92
N LYS A 61 8.47 9.87 8.07
CA LYS A 61 8.45 10.62 9.32
C LYS A 61 7.91 12.02 9.09
N ARG A 62 7.05 12.50 9.99
CA ARG A 62 6.51 13.86 10.00
C ARG A 62 7.66 14.85 10.15
N ARG A 63 7.78 15.80 9.22
CA ARG A 63 8.68 16.94 9.38
C ARG A 63 8.17 17.82 10.51
N LYS A 64 9.03 18.12 11.48
CA LYS A 64 8.77 19.17 12.46
C LYS A 64 9.08 20.51 11.78
N GLY A 65 8.10 21.41 11.81
CA GLY A 65 8.27 22.78 11.31
C GLY A 65 9.19 23.61 12.18
#